data_AF-A0A1S7DW48-F1
#
_entry.id   AF-A0A1S7DW48-F1
#
_cell.length_a   1.000
_cell.length_b   1.000
_cell.length_c   1.000
_cell.angle_alpha   90.00
_cell.angle_beta   90.00
_cell.angle_gamma   90.00
#
_symmetry.space_group_name_H-M   'P 1'
#
loop_
_entity.id
_entity.type
_entity.pdbx_description
1 polymer ?
#
loop_
_entity_poly.entity_id
_entity_poly.type
_entity_poly.pdbx_seq_one_letter_code
_entity_poly.pdbx_strand_id
1 'polypeptide(L)'
;MLTIESKEEKSGWFTNKFQLVALTDKSKSYVIESKDISENTKINYVKLYTNKLDKVGSIQEIPSMNIAEVSVTYKKEDKTPFYDVLEKDKTDFNMKKIALKKTENNGWIYCEK
;
A
#
# COMPACT_ATOMS: atom_id res chain seq x y z
N MET A 1 14.48 -5.27 9.39
CA MET A 1 13.63 -5.33 8.18
C MET A 1 13.32 -6.79 7.90
N LEU A 2 14.33 -7.60 7.60
CA LEU A 2 14.22 -9.05 7.53
C LEU A 2 15.40 -9.68 8.31
N THR A 3 15.19 -10.88 8.83
CA THR A 3 16.25 -11.80 9.25
C THR A 3 16.34 -12.93 8.24
N ILE A 4 17.56 -13.40 7.99
CA ILE A 4 17.82 -14.54 7.11
C ILE A 4 18.68 -15.52 7.92
N GLU A 5 18.18 -16.73 8.10
CA GLU A 5 18.88 -17.80 8.81
C GLU A 5 19.05 -19.00 7.88
N SER A 6 20.30 -19.45 7.71
CA SER A 6 20.58 -20.68 6.98
C SER A 6 20.31 -21.88 7.88
N LYS A 7 19.48 -22.81 7.42
CA LYS A 7 19.21 -24.09 8.10
C LYS A 7 19.68 -25.25 7.25
N GLU A 8 20.25 -26.25 7.90
CA GLU A 8 20.60 -27.52 7.28
C GLU A 8 19.78 -28.64 7.95
N GLU A 9 19.08 -29.42 7.14
CA GLU A 9 18.33 -30.59 7.61
C GLU A 9 18.89 -31.85 6.95
N LYS A 10 19.26 -32.84 7.77
CA LYS A 10 19.72 -34.15 7.30
C LYS A 10 18.55 -35.12 7.23
N SER A 11 18.35 -35.71 6.06
CA SER A 11 17.37 -36.78 5.85
C SER A 11 18.08 -37.97 5.21
N GLY A 12 18.45 -38.95 6.06
CA GLY A 12 19.29 -40.07 5.65
C GLY A 12 20.67 -39.60 5.15
N TRP A 13 20.98 -39.91 3.89
CA TRP A 13 22.23 -39.56 3.22
C TRP A 13 22.21 -38.17 2.55
N PHE A 14 21.05 -37.52 2.52
CA PHE A 14 20.90 -36.18 1.94
C PHE A 14 21.04 -35.09 3.01
N THR A 15 21.67 -33.98 2.65
CA THR A 15 21.64 -32.73 3.43
C THR A 15 20.92 -31.68 2.60
N ASN A 16 19.76 -31.25 3.08
CA ASN A 16 19.02 -30.15 2.47
C ASN A 16 19.43 -28.84 3.13
N LYS A 17 19.63 -27.80 2.32
CA LYS A 17 19.96 -26.45 2.80
C LYS A 17 18.81 -25.52 2.46
N PHE A 18 18.31 -24.80 3.45
CA PHE A 18 17.22 -23.84 3.29
C PHE A 18 17.60 -22.50 3.90
N GLN A 19 17.00 -21.43 3.39
CA GLN A 19 17.07 -20.11 4.01
C GLN A 19 15.71 -19.78 4.59
N LEU A 20 15.67 -19.58 5.91
CA LEU A 20 14.50 -19.05 6.58
C LEU A 20 14.58 -17.52 6.52
N VAL A 21 13.65 -16.91 5.79
CA VAL A 21 13.50 -15.46 5.73
C VAL A 21 12.31 -15.05 6.59
N ALA A 22 12.55 -14.21 7.60
CA ALA A 22 11.51 -13.78 8.54
C ALA A 22 11.55 -12.28 8.80
N LEU A 23 10.47 -11.73 9.36
CA LEU A 23 10.43 -10.33 9.81
C LEU A 23 11.09 -10.21 11.20
N THR A 24 11.95 -9.20 11.37
CA THR A 24 12.43 -8.79 12.71
C THR A 24 11.24 -8.32 13.58
N ASP A 25 11.31 -8.44 14.91
CA ASP A 25 10.22 -8.02 15.80
C ASP A 25 9.78 -6.56 15.60
N LYS A 26 10.75 -5.65 15.46
CA LYS A 26 10.48 -4.25 15.12
C LYS A 26 9.68 -4.10 13.82
N SER A 27 9.96 -4.95 12.83
CA SER A 27 9.31 -4.91 11.52
C SER A 27 7.90 -5.48 11.51
N LYS A 28 7.55 -6.34 12.47
CA LYS A 28 6.18 -6.88 12.60
C LYS A 28 5.15 -5.77 12.86
N SER A 29 5.55 -4.67 13.51
CA SER A 29 4.69 -3.49 13.74
C SER A 29 4.20 -2.80 12.46
N TYR A 30 4.84 -3.05 11.32
CA TYR A 30 4.43 -2.49 10.03
C TYR A 30 3.58 -3.44 9.20
N VAL A 31 3.32 -4.68 9.66
CA VAL A 31 2.46 -5.62 8.93
C VAL A 31 1.01 -5.20 9.08
N ILE A 32 0.34 -4.99 7.95
CA ILE A 32 -1.09 -4.66 7.89
C ILE A 32 -1.92 -5.94 7.75
N GLU A 33 -1.44 -6.88 6.94
CA GLU A 33 -2.16 -8.12 6.64
C GLU A 33 -1.18 -9.27 6.38
N SER A 34 -1.64 -10.47 6.65
CA SER A 34 -0.93 -11.73 6.47
C SER A 34 -1.87 -12.71 5.76
N LYS A 35 -1.44 -13.30 4.64
CA LYS A 35 -2.21 -14.31 3.92
C LYS A 35 -1.40 -15.57 3.70
N ASP A 36 -1.99 -16.71 4.03
CA ASP A 36 -1.42 -18.01 3.71
C ASP A 36 -1.81 -18.36 2.26
N ILE A 37 -0.81 -18.61 1.42
CA ILE A 37 -0.97 -18.94 -0.01
C ILE A 37 -0.89 -20.46 -0.21
N SER A 38 -0.09 -21.14 0.61
CA SER A 38 -0.01 -22.60 0.68
C SER A 38 0.48 -23.01 2.07
N GLU A 39 0.53 -24.32 2.35
CA GLU A 39 1.00 -24.90 3.61
C GLU A 39 2.33 -24.33 4.10
N ASN A 40 3.22 -23.91 3.18
CA ASN A 40 4.55 -23.39 3.50
C ASN A 40 4.83 -21.98 2.96
N THR A 41 3.82 -21.29 2.40
CA THR A 41 4.02 -19.96 1.79
C THR A 41 3.04 -18.96 2.36
N LYS A 42 3.60 -17.88 2.91
CA LYS A 42 2.85 -16.75 3.47
C LYS A 42 3.26 -15.44 2.82
N ILE A 43 2.27 -14.61 2.47
CA ILE A 43 2.46 -13.23 2.02
C ILE A 43 2.17 -12.30 3.18
N ASN A 44 3.07 -11.34 3.42
CA ASN A 44 2.86 -10.25 4.37
C ASN A 44 2.72 -8.93 3.61
N TYR A 45 1.61 -8.23 3.84
CA TYR A 45 1.41 -6.87 3.36
C TYR A 45 1.90 -5.91 4.44
N VAL A 46 2.84 -5.05 4.07
CA VAL A 46 3.46 -4.09 5.00
C VAL A 46 3.10 -2.66 4.63
N LYS A 47 2.91 -1.83 5.65
CA LYS A 47 2.72 -0.38 5.48
C LYS A 47 4.00 0.22 4.93
N LEU A 48 3.89 1.00 3.85
CA LEU A 48 5.02 1.74 3.29
C LEU A 48 5.03 3.20 3.78
N TYR A 49 3.87 3.86 3.79
CA TYR A 49 3.68 5.24 4.20
C TYR A 49 2.21 5.52 4.48
N THR A 50 1.91 6.69 5.04
CA THR A 50 0.58 7.27 5.18
C THR A 50 0.37 8.29 4.05
N ASN A 51 -0.78 8.25 3.37
CA ASN A 51 -1.18 9.36 2.49
C ASN A 51 -1.94 10.39 3.30
N LYS A 52 -1.44 11.63 3.34
CA LYS A 52 -2.12 12.76 3.99
C LYS A 52 -2.58 13.75 2.94
N LEU A 53 -3.83 14.18 3.02
CA LEU A 53 -4.35 15.22 2.13
C LEU A 53 -3.51 16.48 2.30
N ASP A 54 -2.90 16.92 1.20
CA ASP A 54 -2.04 18.11 1.18
C ASP A 54 -2.77 19.27 0.50
N LYS A 55 -3.31 19.03 -0.69
CA LYS A 55 -3.97 20.08 -1.49
C LYS A 55 -5.17 19.56 -2.25
N VAL A 56 -6.25 20.33 -2.21
CA VAL A 56 -7.34 20.25 -3.20
C VAL A 56 -7.01 21.25 -4.31
N GLY A 57 -6.87 20.74 -5.53
CA GLY A 57 -6.51 21.49 -6.73
C GLY A 57 -7.74 21.97 -7.49
N SER A 58 -7.67 21.89 -8.82
CA SER A 58 -8.76 22.35 -9.69
C SER A 58 -10.02 21.51 -9.51
N ILE A 59 -11.15 22.19 -9.49
CA ILE A 59 -12.49 21.62 -9.58
C ILE A 59 -13.02 21.98 -10.98
N GLN A 60 -13.38 20.99 -11.78
CA GLN A 60 -13.94 21.17 -13.11
C GLN A 60 -15.33 20.57 -13.16
N GLU A 61 -16.35 21.41 -13.28
CA GLU A 61 -17.72 20.94 -13.50
C GLU A 61 -17.90 20.50 -14.95
N ILE A 62 -18.61 19.39 -15.14
CA ILE A 62 -19.04 18.84 -16.43
C ILE A 62 -20.58 18.81 -16.39
N PRO A 63 -21.26 19.93 -16.71
CA PRO A 63 -22.70 20.08 -16.51
C PRO A 63 -23.53 19.07 -17.28
N SER A 64 -23.10 18.69 -18.49
CA SER A 64 -23.79 17.70 -19.33
C SER A 64 -23.90 16.32 -18.69
N MET A 65 -23.02 15.99 -17.75
CA MET A 65 -23.01 14.73 -17.01
C MET A 65 -23.41 14.88 -15.55
N ASN A 66 -23.67 16.12 -15.10
CA ASN A 66 -23.94 16.46 -13.71
C ASN A 66 -22.82 15.96 -12.75
N ILE A 67 -21.56 16.03 -13.21
CA ILE A 67 -20.36 15.56 -12.50
C ILE A 67 -19.38 16.72 -12.33
N ALA A 68 -18.57 16.70 -11.28
CA ALA A 68 -17.40 17.52 -11.12
C ALA A 68 -16.16 16.63 -10.92
N GLU A 69 -15.07 16.92 -11.63
CA GLU A 69 -13.78 16.31 -11.38
C GLU A 69 -12.96 17.21 -10.45
N VAL A 70 -12.44 16.64 -9.37
CA VAL A 70 -11.60 17.33 -8.40
C VAL A 70 -10.21 16.71 -8.42
N SER A 71 -9.19 17.52 -8.67
CA SER A 71 -7.80 17.08 -8.54
C SER A 71 -7.35 17.20 -7.08
N VAL A 72 -6.79 16.13 -6.53
CA VAL A 72 -6.36 16.06 -5.13
C VAL A 72 -4.93 15.57 -5.07
N THR A 73 -4.11 16.25 -4.26
CA THR A 73 -2.73 15.87 -3.98
C THR A 73 -2.62 15.37 -2.54
N TYR A 74 -2.03 14.20 -2.38
CA TYR A 74 -1.71 13.61 -1.09
C TYR A 74 -0.20 13.57 -0.92
N LYS A 75 0.31 14.01 0.22
CA LYS A 75 1.71 13.85 0.59
C LYS A 75 1.93 12.46 1.21
N LYS A 76 3.05 11.82 0.88
CA LYS A 76 3.51 10.57 1.51
C LYS A 76 4.24 10.93 2.82
N GLU A 77 3.61 10.67 3.96
CA GLU A 77 4.18 10.88 5.31
C GLU A 77 4.43 9.53 6.01
N ASP A 78 5.14 9.54 7.14
CA ASP A 78 5.43 8.35 7.97
C ASP A 78 6.02 7.16 7.19
N LYS A 79 7.00 7.43 6.31
CA LYS A 79 7.66 6.39 5.52
C LYS A 79 8.30 5.36 6.44
N THR A 80 7.93 4.10 6.25
CA THR A 80 8.52 2.97 6.99
C THR A 80 9.81 2.53 6.32
N PRO A 81 10.68 1.75 6.99
CA PRO A 81 11.87 1.21 6.34
C PRO A 81 11.58 0.38 5.08
N PHE A 82 10.38 -0.17 4.94
CA PHE A 82 9.97 -0.91 3.75
C PHE A 82 9.75 -0.02 2.53
N TYR A 83 9.47 1.28 2.73
CA TYR A 83 9.30 2.25 1.64
C TYR A 83 10.51 2.27 0.72
N ASP A 84 11.72 2.31 1.28
CA ASP A 84 12.96 2.44 0.52
C ASP A 84 13.20 1.26 -0.41
N VAL A 85 12.76 0.06 -0.02
CA VAL A 85 12.97 -1.18 -0.77
C VAL A 85 11.82 -1.51 -1.73
N LEU A 86 10.57 -1.27 -1.32
CA LEU A 86 9.39 -1.77 -2.05
C LEU A 86 8.68 -0.73 -2.91
N GLU A 87 8.71 0.55 -2.54
CA GLU A 87 8.07 1.60 -3.35
C GLU A 87 8.95 1.93 -4.55
N LYS A 88 8.41 1.83 -5.76
CA LYS A 88 9.14 2.18 -6.98
C LYS A 88 9.12 3.68 -7.24
N ASP A 89 7.99 4.33 -6.96
CA ASP A 89 7.83 5.76 -7.14
C ASP A 89 8.20 6.52 -5.85
N LYS A 90 9.40 7.10 -5.88
CA LYS A 90 9.95 7.90 -4.77
C LYS A 90 9.45 9.34 -4.74
N THR A 91 8.53 9.74 -5.62
CA THR A 91 7.89 11.05 -5.56
C THR A 91 7.19 11.21 -4.21
N ASP A 92 7.36 12.35 -3.55
CA ASP A 92 6.84 12.60 -2.19
C ASP A 92 5.32 12.80 -2.12
N PHE A 93 4.63 12.77 -3.25
CA PHE A 93 3.20 12.97 -3.35
C PHE A 93 2.55 11.99 -4.32
N ASN A 94 1.24 11.80 -4.15
CA ASN A 94 0.36 11.08 -5.04
C ASN A 94 -0.75 12.04 -5.49
N MET A 95 -0.93 12.19 -6.79
CA MET A 95 -2.05 12.97 -7.34
C MET A 95 -3.16 12.02 -7.79
N LYS A 96 -4.41 12.35 -7.43
CA LYS A 96 -5.60 11.61 -7.86
C LYS A 96 -6.66 12.58 -8.36
N LYS A 97 -7.42 12.16 -9.37
CA LYS A 97 -8.68 12.80 -9.74
C LYS A 97 -9.83 12.02 -9.10
N ILE A 98 -10.68 12.72 -8.35
CA ILE A 98 -11.92 12.17 -7.81
C ILE A 98 -13.11 12.75 -8.58
N ALA A 99 -14.14 11.93 -8.79
CA ALA A 99 -15.38 12.37 -9.40
C ALA A 99 -16.44 12.58 -8.32
N LEU A 100 -17.13 13.71 -8.38
CA LEU A 100 -18.31 14.00 -7.58
C LEU A 100 -19.51 14.05 -8.50
N LYS A 101 -20.64 13.44 -8.13
CA LYS A 101 -21.89 13.55 -8.86
C LYS A 101 -22.84 14.46 -8.11
N LYS A 102 -23.47 15.40 -8.81
CA LYS A 102 -24.52 16.22 -8.23
C LYS A 102 -25.80 15.40 -8.18
N THR A 103 -26.45 15.45 -7.03
CA THR A 103 -27.76 14.84 -6.81
C THR A 103 -28.82 15.93 -6.82
N GLU A 104 -30.07 15.56 -7.14
CA GLU A 104 -31.16 16.53 -7.23
C GLU A 104 -31.42 17.22 -5.87
N ASN A 105 -31.19 16.53 -4.75
CA ASN A 105 -31.60 16.99 -3.41
C ASN A 105 -30.46 17.10 -2.37
N ASN A 106 -29.29 16.48 -2.58
CA ASN A 106 -28.23 16.37 -1.56
C ASN A 106 -26.90 17.02 -1.96
N GLY A 107 -26.89 17.88 -3.00
CA GLY A 107 -25.66 18.50 -3.49
C GLY A 107 -24.71 17.48 -4.13
N TRP A 108 -23.40 17.64 -3.94
CA TRP A 108 -22.36 16.80 -4.54
C TRP A 108 -22.02 15.59 -3.65
N ILE A 109 -22.06 14.39 -4.22
CA ILE A 109 -21.65 13.15 -3.55
C ILE A 109 -20.40 12.57 -4.21
N TYR A 110 -19.54 11.91 -3.44
CA TYR A 110 -18.39 11.19 -3.95
C TYR A 110 -18.83 9.94 -4.71
N CYS A 111 -18.31 9.76 -5.93
CA CYS A 111 -18.50 8.54 -6.70
C CYS A 111 -17.37 7.56 -6.38
N GLU A 112 -17.67 6.47 -5.67
CA GLU A 112 -16.82 5.29 -5.70
C GLU A 112 -16.87 4.70 -7.11
N LYS A 113 -15.70 4.61 -7.76
CA LYS A 113 -15.55 3.91 -9.04
C LYS A 113 -15.55 2.41 -8.81
#